data_AF-A0A6G8AWH5-F1
#
_entry.id   AF-A0A6G8AWH5-F1
#
_cell.length_a   1.000
_cell.length_b   1.000
_cell.length_c   1.000
_cell.angle_alpha   90.00
_cell.angle_beta   90.00
_cell.angle_gamma   90.00
#
_symmetry.space_group_name_H-M   'P 1'
#
loop_
_entity.id
_entity.type
_entity.pdbx_description
1 polymer ?
#
loop_
_entity_poly.entity_id
_entity_poly.type
_entity_poly.pdbx_seq_one_letter_code
_entity_poly.pdbx_strand_id
1 'polypeptide(L)'
;MTESIGKKEVLIKKLLDNISKWSQELNLEESMNILDQHNELMSHYQVVSNEGLTNQNKKDLQKLCDEYQELMEKLEGEKAELFEKMAQLNQSEKIAHQYIKQFSESFFIDKDF
;
A
#
# COMPACT_ATOMS: atom_id res chain seq x y z
N MET A 1 12.83 -34.14 -12.32
CA MET A 1 12.31 -33.72 -10.99
C MET A 1 13.08 -32.55 -10.39
N THR A 2 14.41 -32.47 -10.52
CA THR A 2 15.25 -31.36 -10.01
C THR A 2 14.98 -29.98 -10.63
N GLU A 3 14.58 -29.94 -11.91
CA GLU A 3 14.35 -28.69 -12.65
C GLU A 3 13.14 -27.88 -12.14
N SER A 4 12.11 -28.56 -11.61
CA SER A 4 10.91 -27.93 -11.06
C SER A 4 11.16 -27.28 -9.70
N ILE A 5 12.06 -27.86 -8.89
CA ILE A 5 12.40 -27.37 -7.56
C ILE A 5 13.18 -26.05 -7.67
N GLY A 6 14.14 -25.96 -8.60
CA GLY A 6 14.90 -24.74 -8.86
C GLY A 6 14.04 -23.57 -9.34
N LYS A 7 13.02 -23.84 -10.17
CA LYS A 7 12.07 -22.80 -10.61
C LYS A 7 11.26 -22.21 -9.45
N LYS A 8 10.79 -23.03 -8.50
CA LYS A 8 10.05 -22.55 -7.32
C LYS A 8 10.90 -21.68 -6.40
N GLU A 9 12.12 -22.10 -6.12
CA GLU A 9 13.02 -21.36 -5.24
C GLU A 9 13.34 -19.97 -5.81
N VAL A 10 13.52 -19.87 -7.13
CA VAL A 10 13.71 -18.59 -7.82
C VAL A 10 12.46 -17.71 -7.70
N LEU A 11 11.26 -18.27 -7.84
CA LEU A 11 10.01 -17.52 -7.71
C LEU A 11 9.83 -16.97 -6.29
N ILE A 12 10.08 -17.78 -5.26
CA ILE A 12 9.96 -17.36 -3.84
C ILE A 12 10.93 -16.20 -3.55
N LYS A 13 12.18 -16.31 -4.01
CA LYS A 13 13.18 -15.24 -3.82
C LYS A 13 12.78 -13.95 -4.52
N LYS A 14 12.21 -14.02 -5.73
CA LYS A 14 11.71 -12.83 -6.45
C LYS A 14 10.50 -12.19 -5.76
N LEU A 15 9.60 -13.01 -5.22
CA LEU A 15 8.45 -12.51 -4.44
C LEU A 15 8.93 -11.76 -3.19
N LEU A 16 9.91 -12.31 -2.47
CA LEU A 16 10.54 -11.65 -1.31
C LEU A 16 11.24 -10.34 -1.70
N ASP A 17 11.97 -10.33 -2.82
CA ASP A 17 12.62 -9.12 -3.32
C ASP A 17 11.61 -8.02 -3.66
N ASN A 18 10.44 -8.39 -4.24
CA ASN A 18 9.37 -7.44 -4.51
C ASN A 18 8.80 -6.82 -3.24
N ILE A 19 8.50 -7.63 -2.21
CA ILE A 19 8.00 -7.13 -0.93
C ILE A 19 9.03 -6.20 -0.26
N SER A 20 10.31 -6.60 -0.25
CA SER A 20 11.38 -5.79 0.32
C SER A 20 11.61 -4.47 -0.41
N LYS A 21 11.29 -4.38 -1.70
CA LYS A 21 11.32 -3.10 -2.44
C LYS A 21 10.11 -2.25 -2.12
N TRP A 22 8.93 -2.86 -2.01
CA TRP A 22 7.70 -2.15 -1.70
C TRP A 22 7.69 -1.50 -0.32
N SER A 23 8.43 -2.07 0.64
CA SER A 23 8.59 -1.48 1.97
C SER A 23 9.47 -0.22 1.99
N GLN A 24 10.17 0.09 0.89
CA GLN A 24 10.96 1.31 0.74
C GLN A 24 10.04 2.49 0.34
N GLU A 25 10.46 3.73 0.65
CA GLU A 25 9.73 4.93 0.22
C GLU A 25 9.83 5.09 -1.30
N LEU A 26 8.87 4.48 -2.01
CA LEU A 26 8.73 4.51 -3.45
C LEU A 26 7.60 5.45 -3.86
N ASN A 27 7.68 5.97 -5.08
CA ASN A 27 6.56 6.72 -5.63
C ASN A 27 5.39 5.78 -6.04
N LEU A 28 4.23 6.36 -6.35
CA LEU A 28 3.02 5.59 -6.68
C LEU A 28 3.22 4.69 -7.91
N GLU A 29 3.91 5.18 -8.95
CA GLU A 29 4.12 4.44 -10.19
C GLU A 29 5.04 3.24 -9.97
N GLU A 30 6.14 3.43 -9.23
CA GLU A 30 7.06 2.37 -8.84
C GLU A 30 6.36 1.31 -7.98
N SER A 31 5.54 1.76 -7.04
CA SER A 31 4.72 0.89 -6.20
C SER A 31 3.73 0.06 -7.03
N MET A 32 3.02 0.67 -7.97
CA MET A 32 2.08 -0.05 -8.84
C MET A 32 2.80 -1.08 -9.72
N ASN A 33 3.96 -0.74 -10.27
CA ASN A 33 4.76 -1.66 -11.09
C ASN A 33 5.25 -2.88 -10.27
N ILE A 34 5.69 -2.69 -9.03
CA ILE A 34 6.07 -3.81 -8.15
C ILE A 34 4.87 -4.72 -7.85
N LEU A 35 3.69 -4.14 -7.63
CA LEU A 35 2.47 -4.91 -7.39
C LEU A 35 2.10 -5.77 -8.60
N ASP A 36 2.17 -5.20 -9.82
CA ASP A 36 1.92 -5.93 -11.06
C ASP A 36 2.90 -7.09 -11.24
N GLN A 37 4.20 -6.84 -11.04
CA GLN A 37 5.23 -7.88 -11.08
C GLN A 37 5.01 -8.95 -10.01
N HIS A 38 4.58 -8.56 -8.81
CA HIS A 38 4.29 -9.50 -7.73
C HIS A 38 3.10 -10.40 -8.08
N ASN A 39 2.03 -9.83 -8.64
CA ASN A 39 0.85 -10.58 -9.10
C ASN A 39 1.21 -11.58 -10.20
N GLU A 40 2.05 -11.19 -11.16
CA GLU A 40 2.53 -12.09 -12.22
C GLU A 40 3.34 -13.26 -11.63
N LEU A 41 4.28 -12.97 -10.73
CA LEU A 41 5.09 -13.99 -10.05
C LEU A 41 4.23 -14.94 -9.21
N MET A 42 3.20 -14.42 -8.55
CA MET A 42 2.28 -15.22 -7.74
C MET A 42 1.44 -16.15 -8.61
N SER A 43 0.94 -15.68 -9.76
CA SER A 43 0.25 -16.51 -10.75
C SER A 43 1.14 -17.67 -11.22
N HIS A 44 2.41 -17.36 -11.57
CA HIS A 44 3.38 -18.39 -11.95
C HIS A 44 3.66 -19.40 -10.82
N TYR A 45 3.74 -18.93 -9.57
CA TYR A 45 3.98 -19.81 -8.44
C TYR A 45 2.82 -20.78 -8.17
N GLN A 46 1.57 -20.33 -8.33
CA GLN A 46 0.37 -21.14 -8.11
C GLN A 46 0.24 -22.31 -9.09
N VAL A 47 0.74 -22.16 -10.31
CA VAL A 47 0.69 -23.19 -11.36
C VAL A 47 1.74 -24.29 -11.15
N VAL A 48 2.80 -24.02 -10.38
CA VAL A 48 3.88 -24.98 -10.15
C VAL A 48 3.57 -25.88 -8.94
N SER A 49 3.81 -27.19 -9.06
CA SER A 49 3.58 -28.17 -7.97
C SER A 49 4.43 -27.87 -6.72
N ASN A 50 3.84 -28.06 -5.54
CA ASN A 50 4.51 -27.91 -4.23
C ASN A 50 5.37 -29.13 -3.83
N GLU A 51 5.44 -30.16 -4.67
CA GLU A 51 6.25 -31.35 -4.42
C GLU A 51 7.75 -31.03 -4.39
N GLY A 52 8.46 -31.60 -3.41
CA GLY A 52 9.91 -31.42 -3.29
C GLY A 52 10.36 -30.07 -2.75
N LEU A 53 9.46 -29.26 -2.15
CA LEU A 53 9.86 -28.06 -1.41
C LEU A 53 10.84 -28.41 -0.28
N THR A 54 12.01 -27.80 -0.33
CA THR A 54 13.01 -27.93 0.74
C THR A 54 12.51 -27.24 2.01
N ASN A 55 13.10 -27.58 3.16
CA ASN A 55 12.82 -26.87 4.40
C ASN A 55 13.17 -25.38 4.32
N GLN A 56 14.15 -25.00 3.49
CA GLN A 56 14.50 -23.60 3.27
C GLN A 56 13.37 -22.87 2.52
N ASN A 57 12.83 -23.47 1.45
CA ASN A 57 11.73 -22.86 0.70
C ASN A 57 10.49 -22.64 1.58
N LYS A 58 10.22 -23.54 2.53
CA LYS A 58 9.14 -23.37 3.50
C LYS A 58 9.39 -22.19 4.45
N LYS A 59 10.62 -22.00 4.92
CA LYS A 59 10.99 -20.84 5.74
C LYS A 59 10.88 -19.54 4.94
N ASP A 60 11.31 -19.54 3.69
CA ASP A 60 11.26 -18.38 2.82
C ASP A 60 9.80 -17.99 2.50
N LEU A 61 8.91 -18.98 2.32
CA LEU A 61 7.46 -18.74 2.19
C LEU A 61 6.83 -18.21 3.47
N GLN A 62 7.20 -18.76 4.63
CA GLN A 62 6.72 -18.23 5.91
C GLN A 62 7.13 -16.76 6.06
N LYS A 63 8.41 -16.46 5.79
CA LYS A 63 8.93 -15.11 5.80
C LYS A 63 8.17 -14.19 4.83
N LEU A 64 7.85 -14.67 3.63
CA LEU A 64 7.06 -13.92 2.65
C LEU A 64 5.67 -13.56 3.19
N CYS A 65 5.00 -14.50 3.85
CA CYS A 65 3.70 -14.26 4.48
C CYS A 65 3.81 -13.23 5.62
N ASP A 66 4.83 -13.36 6.46
CA ASP A 66 5.05 -12.47 7.61
C ASP A 66 5.32 -11.02 7.12
N GLU A 67 6.22 -10.84 6.14
CA GLU A 67 6.53 -9.52 5.57
C GLU A 67 5.33 -8.91 4.82
N TYR A 68 4.53 -9.74 4.13
CA TYR A 68 3.31 -9.27 3.49
C TYR A 68 2.28 -8.77 4.49
N GLN A 69 2.13 -9.46 5.63
CA GLN A 69 1.21 -9.05 6.69
C GLN A 69 1.63 -7.70 7.29
N GLU A 70 2.92 -7.53 7.62
CA GLU A 70 3.44 -6.26 8.17
C GLU A 70 3.19 -5.09 7.21
N LEU A 71 3.39 -5.31 5.92
CA LEU A 71 3.16 -4.33 4.88
C LEU A 71 1.69 -3.93 4.74
N MET A 72 0.78 -4.90 4.85
CA MET A 72 -0.67 -4.65 4.86
C MET A 72 -1.09 -3.83 6.08
N GLU A 73 -0.56 -4.14 7.26
CA GLU A 73 -0.83 -3.38 8.49
C GLU A 73 -0.34 -1.93 8.37
N LYS A 74 0.85 -1.72 7.80
CA LYS A 74 1.39 -0.39 7.52
C LYS A 74 0.48 0.43 6.60
N LEU A 75 0.05 -0.16 5.48
CA LEU A 75 -0.83 0.51 4.51
C LEU A 75 -2.21 0.85 5.09
N GLU A 76 -2.78 -0.02 5.91
CA GLU A 76 -4.05 0.27 6.59
C GLU A 76 -3.90 1.47 7.54
N GLY A 77 -2.75 1.57 8.24
CA GLY A 77 -2.39 2.72 9.07
C GLY A 77 -2.27 4.02 8.28
N GLU A 78 -1.49 4.02 7.19
CA GLU A 78 -1.30 5.19 6.33
C GLU A 78 -2.63 5.68 5.71
N LYS A 79 -3.48 4.74 5.28
CA LYS A 79 -4.83 5.03 4.79
C LYS A 79 -5.68 5.71 5.86
N ALA A 80 -5.66 5.21 7.10
CA ALA A 80 -6.40 5.82 8.20
C ALA A 80 -5.93 7.25 8.48
N GLU A 81 -4.62 7.48 8.52
CA GLU A 81 -4.02 8.81 8.71
C GLU A 81 -4.40 9.78 7.58
N LEU A 82 -4.40 9.29 6.33
CA LEU A 82 -4.82 10.08 5.18
C LEU A 82 -6.29 10.51 5.29
N PHE A 83 -7.18 9.61 5.71
CA PHE A 83 -8.59 9.94 5.92
C PHE A 83 -8.79 10.95 7.05
N GLU A 84 -8.01 10.85 8.13
CA GLU A 84 -8.05 11.82 9.22
C GLU A 84 -7.61 13.22 8.74
N LYS A 85 -6.50 13.30 7.99
CA LYS A 85 -6.02 14.55 7.37
C LYS A 85 -7.06 15.15 6.42
N MET A 86 -7.73 14.34 5.59
CA MET A 86 -8.81 14.82 4.73
C MET A 86 -10.01 15.34 5.53
N ALA A 87 -10.39 14.67 6.62
CA ALA A 87 -11.46 15.14 7.48
C ALA A 87 -11.14 16.50 8.12
N GLN A 88 -9.90 16.68 8.59
CA GLN A 88 -9.42 17.96 9.14
C GLN A 88 -9.42 19.08 8.08
N LEU A 89 -8.98 18.80 6.85
CA LEU A 89 -9.02 19.78 5.75
C LEU A 89 -10.45 20.19 5.40
N ASN A 90 -11.37 19.24 5.29
CA ASN A 90 -12.78 19.51 5.03
C ASN A 90 -13.42 20.36 6.15
N GLN A 91 -13.05 20.12 7.41
CA GLN A 91 -13.50 20.94 8.54
C GLN A 91 -12.93 22.36 8.46
N SER A 92 -11.63 22.50 8.17
CA SER A 92 -10.97 23.79 8.00
C SER A 92 -11.62 24.61 6.88
N GLU A 93 -11.89 23.98 5.74
CA GLU A 93 -12.56 24.62 4.60
C GLU A 93 -13.98 25.07 4.96
N LYS A 94 -14.74 24.25 5.71
CA LYS A 94 -16.07 24.63 6.19
C LYS A 94 -16.02 25.83 7.13
N ILE A 95 -15.05 25.88 8.03
CA ILE A 95 -14.84 27.00 8.96
C ILE A 95 -14.47 28.27 8.17
N ALA A 96 -13.55 28.18 7.22
CA ALA A 96 -13.16 29.29 6.36
C ALA A 96 -14.36 29.86 5.59
N HIS A 97 -15.20 29.00 5.00
CA HIS A 97 -16.42 29.42 4.32
C HIS A 97 -17.42 30.13 5.25
N GLN A 98 -17.57 29.66 6.50
CA GLN A 98 -18.42 30.31 7.50
C GLN A 98 -17.90 31.70 7.87
N TYR A 99 -16.58 31.85 8.07
CA TYR A 99 -15.96 33.15 8.33
C TYR A 99 -16.13 34.12 7.15
N ILE A 100 -15.92 33.67 5.91
CA ILE A 100 -16.14 34.50 4.71
C ILE A 100 -17.60 34.96 4.62
N LYS A 101 -18.55 34.06 4.88
CA LYS A 101 -19.98 34.39 4.86
C LYS A 101 -20.33 35.43 5.93
N GLN A 102 -19.91 35.22 7.18
CA GLN A 102 -20.15 36.18 8.26
C GLN A 102 -19.49 37.53 8.01
N PHE A 103 -18.27 37.54 7.49
CA PHE A 103 -17.58 38.78 7.13
C PHE A 103 -18.30 39.54 6.01
N SER A 104 -18.82 38.82 5.00
CA SER A 104 -19.62 39.44 3.94
C SER A 104 -20.92 40.04 4.48
N GLU A 105 -21.62 39.35 5.38
CA GLU A 105 -22.84 39.83 6.02
C GLU A 105 -22.58 41.05 6.91
N SER A 106 -21.46 41.10 7.65
CA SER A 106 -21.07 42.28 8.43
C SER A 106 -20.73 43.50 7.57
N PHE A 107 -20.18 43.30 6.35
CA PHE A 107 -19.85 44.40 5.43
C PHE A 107 -21.08 45.09 4.82
N PHE A 108 -22.25 44.42 4.81
CA PHE A 108 -23.49 45.00 4.33
C PHE A 108 -24.27 45.77 5.40
N ILE A 109 -24.04 45.51 6.68
CA ILE A 109 -24.76 46.19 7.78
C ILE A 109 -24.29 47.64 7.95
N ASP A 110 -23.03 47.96 7.63
CA ASP A 110 -22.47 49.31 7.79
C ASP A 110 -22.80 50.29 6.64
N LYS A 111 -23.47 49.83 5.56
CA LYS A 111 -23.81 50.70 4.41
C LYS A 111 -25.23 51.29 4.45
N ASP A 112 -26.06 50.89 5.40
CA ASP A 112 -27.47 51.30 5.49
C ASP A 112 -27.76 52.33 6.61
N PHE A 113 -26.74 53.08 7.07
CA PHE A 113 -26.89 54.20 8.02
C PHE A 113 -26.46 55.56 7.45
#